data_AF-A0A4Q4S123-F1
#
_entry.id   AF-A0A4Q4S123-F1
#
_cell.length_a   1.000
_cell.length_b   1.000
_cell.length_c   1.000
_cell.angle_alpha   90.00
_cell.angle_beta   90.00
_cell.angle_gamma   90.00
#
_symmetry.space_group_name_H-M   'P 1'
#
loop_
_entity.id
_entity.type
_entity.pdbx_description
1 polymer ?
#
loop_
_entity_poly.entity_id
_entity_poly.type
_entity_poly.pdbx_seq_one_letter_code
_entity_poly.pdbx_strand_id
1 'polypeptide(L)'
;MTTSAAASIADPASSASNCTCDNDRVDDPIFQRPNGQVYVSPTSILRPTSFSTQDTSPVFQRPNEQPYDIPAPLPSSMVKRQVADWSRIAYYTSTAPAQATGLSFMANLGDPQKSGTFDYAFGNSLSYVTPRGDKVAAESLPFNGMLQTSETEIVVLSDKECDAACPYWRPNATSHYGWSGSSKAFFIEFQMDHYPNLGTDQGMLSDAPAYWFLNAAIPRILQYGSDRNNIPCSCWSTGCGEFDAFELLSNGAERAKSTIHRQGNLEGGDSNYFSRPVGQTMKFAVVWHYPHITALVLDNKFDFSQSMSDDAMKKLVAYDPDSWVHSLYAIGD
;
A
#
# COMPACT_ATOMS: atom_id res chain seq x y z
N MET A 1 41.53 4.64 -17.81
CA MET A 1 40.21 4.75 -18.48
C MET A 1 39.50 3.43 -18.25
N THR A 2 38.65 3.38 -17.23
CA THR A 2 37.84 2.21 -16.87
C THR A 2 36.39 2.62 -17.02
N THR A 3 35.76 2.17 -18.08
CA THR A 3 34.34 2.36 -18.37
C THR A 3 33.52 1.45 -17.44
N SER A 4 32.77 2.05 -16.53
CA SER A 4 31.72 1.36 -15.77
C SER A 4 30.52 1.17 -16.69
N ALA A 5 30.13 -0.08 -16.95
CA ALA A 5 28.90 -0.40 -17.64
C ALA A 5 27.74 -0.22 -16.65
N ALA A 6 26.94 0.82 -16.85
CA ALA A 6 25.62 0.90 -16.23
C ALA A 6 24.74 -0.18 -16.87
N ALA A 7 24.33 -1.17 -16.09
CA ALA A 7 23.28 -2.09 -16.50
C ALA A 7 21.98 -1.29 -16.61
N SER A 8 21.47 -1.14 -17.84
CA SER A 8 20.13 -0.59 -18.06
C SER A 8 19.12 -1.64 -17.63
N ILE A 9 18.47 -1.41 -16.48
CA ILE A 9 17.26 -2.13 -16.12
C ILE A 9 16.20 -1.70 -17.15
N ALA A 10 15.70 -2.65 -17.94
CA ALA A 10 14.61 -2.40 -18.87
C ALA A 10 13.37 -1.97 -18.07
N ASP A 11 12.76 -0.85 -18.44
CA ASP A 11 11.60 -0.30 -17.76
C ASP A 11 10.37 -1.20 -18.02
N PRO A 12 9.83 -1.91 -17.01
CA PRO A 12 8.67 -2.79 -17.19
C PRO A 12 7.41 -2.03 -17.61
N ALA A 13 7.41 -0.70 -17.56
CA ALA A 13 6.37 0.15 -18.12
C ALA A 13 6.24 0.03 -19.67
N SER A 14 7.25 -0.52 -20.38
CA SER A 14 7.21 -0.62 -21.84
C SER A 14 6.17 -1.63 -22.36
N SER A 15 5.61 -2.52 -21.54
CA SER A 15 4.55 -3.44 -21.98
C SER A 15 3.19 -2.75 -22.14
N ALA A 16 3.01 -1.55 -21.57
CA ALA A 16 1.77 -0.77 -21.70
C ALA A 16 1.59 -0.12 -23.09
N SER A 17 2.64 -0.07 -23.93
CA SER A 17 2.58 0.60 -25.23
C SER A 17 1.66 -0.07 -26.26
N ASN A 18 1.25 -1.32 -26.02
CA ASN A 18 0.31 -2.05 -26.88
C ASN A 18 -1.15 -1.96 -26.40
N CYS A 19 -1.41 -1.31 -25.28
CA CYS A 19 -2.76 -1.10 -24.76
C CYS A 19 -3.39 0.11 -25.46
N THR A 20 -4.14 -0.13 -26.53
CA THR A 20 -4.79 0.93 -27.30
C THR A 20 -6.17 1.25 -26.74
N CYS A 21 -6.37 2.50 -26.32
CA CYS A 21 -7.69 3.06 -26.01
C CYS A 21 -8.44 3.39 -27.32
N ASP A 22 -8.83 2.40 -28.11
CA ASP A 22 -9.50 2.65 -29.39
C ASP A 22 -11.00 2.91 -29.17
N ASN A 23 -11.36 4.20 -29.17
CA ASN A 23 -12.71 4.72 -28.90
C ASN A 23 -13.70 4.58 -30.08
N ASP A 24 -13.32 3.95 -31.18
CA ASP A 24 -14.04 4.06 -32.46
C ASP A 24 -15.08 2.95 -32.76
N ARG A 25 -15.77 2.40 -31.75
CA ARG A 25 -16.99 1.61 -31.99
C ARG A 25 -18.13 2.09 -31.10
N VAL A 26 -18.98 2.94 -31.69
CA VAL A 26 -20.14 3.61 -31.08
C VAL A 26 -21.41 2.74 -31.12
N ASP A 27 -21.29 1.43 -31.40
CA ASP A 27 -22.44 0.53 -31.51
C ASP A 27 -22.28 -0.68 -30.59
N ASP A 28 -22.41 -0.49 -29.28
CA ASP A 28 -22.72 -1.61 -28.37
C ASP A 28 -23.94 -1.26 -27.51
N PRO A 29 -24.96 -2.14 -27.46
CA PRO A 29 -26.18 -1.89 -26.71
C PRO A 29 -25.88 -1.80 -25.22
N ILE A 30 -26.50 -0.81 -24.57
CA ILE A 30 -26.40 -0.48 -23.15
C ILE A 30 -26.50 -1.75 -22.30
N PHE A 31 -25.36 -2.27 -21.84
CA PHE A 31 -25.31 -3.31 -20.82
C PHE A 31 -25.25 -2.62 -19.46
N GLN A 32 -26.35 -2.72 -18.71
CA GLN A 32 -26.44 -2.20 -17.35
C GLN A 32 -25.36 -2.87 -16.47
N ARG A 33 -24.72 -2.01 -15.66
CA ARG A 33 -23.61 -2.29 -14.76
C ARG A 33 -23.82 -3.54 -13.89
N PRO A 34 -22.85 -4.45 -13.85
CA PRO A 34 -22.44 -5.10 -12.62
C PRO A 34 -20.99 -4.71 -12.33
N ASN A 35 -20.73 -4.17 -11.13
CA ASN A 35 -19.37 -4.07 -10.60
C ASN A 35 -18.84 -5.51 -10.44
N GLY A 36 -18.21 -6.02 -11.49
CA GLY A 36 -17.75 -7.39 -11.63
C GLY A 36 -16.23 -7.50 -11.58
N GLN A 37 -15.59 -6.84 -10.60
CA GLN A 37 -14.22 -7.21 -10.26
C GLN A 37 -14.27 -8.56 -9.55
N VAL A 38 -14.08 -9.62 -10.32
CA VAL A 38 -13.82 -10.95 -9.77
C VAL A 38 -12.39 -10.94 -9.26
N TYR A 39 -12.23 -10.97 -7.93
CA TYR A 39 -10.95 -11.32 -7.32
C TYR A 39 -10.59 -12.75 -7.73
N VAL A 40 -9.48 -12.89 -8.46
CA VAL A 40 -8.83 -14.19 -8.66
C VAL A 40 -7.87 -14.40 -7.48
N SER A 41 -8.35 -15.02 -6.41
CA SER A 41 -7.44 -15.57 -5.39
C SER A 41 -6.69 -16.77 -6.00
N PRO A 42 -5.35 -16.83 -5.93
CA PRO A 42 -4.62 -18.03 -6.32
C PRO A 42 -4.73 -19.06 -5.20
N THR A 43 -5.78 -19.90 -5.22
CA THR A 43 -5.86 -21.06 -4.35
C THR A 43 -5.38 -22.31 -5.08
N SER A 44 -4.10 -22.64 -4.96
CA SER A 44 -3.64 -24.01 -5.18
C SER A 44 -3.90 -24.84 -3.92
N ILE A 45 -4.81 -25.81 -4.08
CA ILE A 45 -5.41 -26.74 -3.12
C ILE A 45 -4.38 -27.54 -2.33
N LEU A 46 -4.58 -27.70 -1.01
CA LEU A 46 -4.42 -28.99 -0.31
C LEU A 46 -5.39 -29.09 0.88
N ARG A 47 -6.24 -30.12 0.89
CA ARG A 47 -7.11 -30.51 2.02
C ARG A 47 -6.27 -30.96 3.22
N PRO A 48 -6.65 -30.61 4.46
CA PRO A 48 -6.31 -31.40 5.62
C PRO A 48 -7.53 -32.13 6.19
N THR A 49 -7.27 -33.39 6.52
CA THR A 49 -8.10 -34.31 7.30
C THR A 49 -8.43 -33.76 8.69
N SER A 50 -9.63 -34.10 9.16
CA SER A 50 -10.14 -33.82 10.50
C SER A 50 -9.21 -34.34 11.61
N PHE A 51 -8.84 -33.46 12.53
CA PHE A 51 -8.39 -33.83 13.88
C PHE A 51 -9.20 -33.04 14.90
N SER A 52 -9.85 -33.79 15.80
CA SER A 52 -10.39 -33.33 17.06
C SER A 52 -9.30 -33.44 18.12
N THR A 53 -9.16 -32.43 18.98
CA THR A 53 -9.03 -32.61 20.44
C THR A 53 -8.97 -31.25 21.15
N GLN A 54 -9.73 -31.17 22.25
CA GLN A 54 -9.52 -30.23 23.36
C GLN A 54 -8.04 -30.20 23.79
N ASP A 55 -7.49 -29.04 24.15
CA ASP A 55 -6.88 -28.84 25.48
C ASP A 55 -6.51 -27.38 25.77
N THR A 56 -6.53 -27.11 27.07
CA THR A 56 -6.28 -25.95 27.90
C THR A 56 -5.06 -25.07 27.56
N SER A 57 -5.26 -23.76 27.65
CA SER A 57 -4.21 -22.74 27.66
C SER A 57 -3.41 -22.77 28.97
N PRO A 58 -2.07 -22.79 28.96
CA PRO A 58 -1.29 -22.34 30.10
C PRO A 58 -0.96 -20.84 29.95
N VAL A 59 -1.27 -20.09 31.02
CA VAL A 59 -0.73 -18.75 31.29
C VAL A 59 0.77 -18.91 31.56
N PHE A 60 1.64 -18.29 30.76
CA PHE A 60 3.08 -18.21 31.05
C PHE A 60 3.43 -16.82 31.58
N GLN A 61 3.66 -16.73 32.89
CA GLN A 61 4.37 -15.63 33.54
C GLN A 61 5.89 -15.81 33.33
N ARG A 62 6.61 -14.71 33.09
CA ARG A 62 8.07 -14.71 32.95
C ARG A 62 8.74 -14.91 34.32
N PRO A 63 9.83 -15.69 34.43
CA PRO A 63 10.69 -15.66 35.60
C PRO A 63 11.77 -14.57 35.43
N ASN A 64 11.91 -13.75 36.49
CA ASN A 64 12.92 -12.73 36.78
C ASN A 64 12.59 -11.27 36.39
N GLU A 65 12.04 -10.57 37.38
CA GLU A 65 11.99 -9.12 37.55
C GLU A 65 13.41 -8.53 37.70
N GLN A 66 14.08 -8.19 36.59
CA GLN A 66 15.30 -7.37 36.60
C GLN A 66 15.06 -6.06 35.82
N PRO A 67 15.39 -4.88 36.37
CA PRO A 67 15.26 -3.61 35.65
C PRO A 67 16.33 -3.47 34.57
N TYR A 68 15.99 -2.81 33.46
CA TYR A 68 16.94 -2.48 32.38
C TYR A 68 17.99 -1.46 32.84
N ASP A 69 19.27 -1.76 32.61
CA ASP A 69 20.38 -0.79 32.71
C ASP A 69 20.39 0.13 31.48
N ILE A 70 20.21 1.43 31.71
CA ILE A 70 20.33 2.48 30.69
C ILE A 70 21.81 2.89 30.59
N PRO A 71 22.47 2.83 29.42
CA PRO A 71 23.85 3.29 29.29
C PRO A 71 23.96 4.81 29.51
N ALA A 72 24.99 5.24 30.25
CA ALA A 72 25.26 6.64 30.55
C ALA A 72 25.57 7.49 29.28
N PRO A 73 25.30 8.81 29.30
CA PRO A 73 25.52 9.66 28.13
C PRO A 73 27.02 9.85 27.83
N LEU A 74 27.38 9.78 26.55
CA LEU A 74 28.73 10.10 26.05
C LEU A 74 29.00 11.62 26.11
N PRO A 75 30.26 12.06 26.33
CA PRO A 75 30.60 13.46 26.47
C PRO A 75 30.48 14.25 25.16
N SER A 76 29.93 15.46 25.28
CA SER A 76 29.73 16.43 24.19
C SER A 76 31.06 16.90 23.59
N SER A 77 31.30 16.60 22.31
CA SER A 77 32.10 17.49 21.46
C SER A 77 31.74 17.34 19.97
N MET A 78 31.61 18.50 19.33
CA MET A 78 31.32 18.73 17.91
C MET A 78 29.94 18.27 17.40
N VAL A 79 28.94 19.11 17.63
CA VAL A 79 27.73 19.14 16.81
C VAL A 79 28.16 19.55 15.39
N LYS A 80 28.55 18.58 14.58
CA LYS A 80 28.29 18.67 13.14
C LYS A 80 26.78 18.87 13.05
N ARG A 81 26.36 19.97 12.44
CA ARG A 81 24.97 20.17 12.03
C ARG A 81 24.62 18.94 11.19
N GLN A 82 23.92 17.99 11.80
CA GLN A 82 23.46 16.77 11.14
C GLN A 82 22.47 17.27 10.09
N VAL A 83 22.93 17.33 8.84
CA VAL A 83 22.04 17.59 7.71
C VAL A 83 21.05 16.43 7.76
N ALA A 84 19.74 16.73 7.84
CA ALA A 84 18.75 15.68 7.81
C ALA A 84 18.85 14.96 6.47
N ASP A 85 19.10 13.65 6.51
CA ASP A 85 19.19 12.82 5.30
C ASP A 85 17.80 12.41 4.80
N TRP A 86 16.81 12.43 5.69
CA TRP A 86 15.41 12.11 5.41
C TRP A 86 14.52 13.31 5.74
N SER A 87 13.69 13.73 4.78
CA SER A 87 12.72 14.80 4.94
C SER A 87 11.30 14.33 4.65
N ARG A 88 10.35 14.78 5.49
CA ARG A 88 8.93 14.54 5.26
C ARG A 88 8.44 15.48 4.17
N ILE A 89 8.01 14.90 3.05
CA ILE A 89 7.50 15.63 1.89
C ILE A 89 5.97 15.62 1.79
N ALA A 90 5.33 14.79 2.61
CA ALA A 90 3.88 14.59 2.59
C ALA A 90 3.38 14.32 4.01
N TYR A 91 2.22 14.88 4.37
CA TYR A 91 1.66 14.73 5.71
C TYR A 91 0.14 14.89 5.74
N TYR A 92 -0.50 14.07 6.57
CA TYR A 92 -1.94 14.08 6.82
C TYR A 92 -2.22 13.72 8.28
N THR A 93 -3.26 14.32 8.85
CA THR A 93 -3.89 13.86 10.09
C THR A 93 -5.40 14.07 10.01
N SER A 94 -6.16 13.10 10.50
CA SER A 94 -7.63 13.16 10.57
C SER A 94 -8.16 14.27 11.48
N THR A 95 -7.33 14.77 12.41
CA THR A 95 -7.69 15.88 13.31
C THR A 95 -7.58 17.26 12.65
N ALA A 96 -6.83 17.37 11.55
CA ALA A 96 -6.65 18.59 10.79
C ALA A 96 -6.56 18.28 9.28
N PRO A 97 -7.60 17.66 8.69
CA PRO A 97 -7.53 17.09 7.35
C PRO A 97 -7.29 18.17 6.27
N ALA A 98 -7.80 19.39 6.48
CA ALA A 98 -7.57 20.53 5.61
C ALA A 98 -6.11 21.02 5.56
N GLN A 99 -5.24 20.54 6.46
CA GLN A 99 -3.80 20.85 6.48
C GLN A 99 -2.95 19.77 5.80
N ALA A 100 -3.57 18.83 5.08
CA ALA A 100 -2.86 17.83 4.30
C ALA A 100 -1.92 18.51 3.28
N THR A 101 -0.73 17.96 3.11
CA THR A 101 0.28 18.48 2.16
C THR A 101 0.97 17.32 1.45
N GLY A 102 1.35 17.49 0.19
CA GLY A 102 2.12 16.49 -0.55
C GLY A 102 1.36 15.22 -0.93
N LEU A 103 0.02 15.21 -0.79
CA LEU A 103 -0.85 14.04 -0.94
C LEU A 103 -2.13 14.41 -1.70
N SER A 104 -2.64 13.48 -2.49
CA SER A 104 -4.02 13.47 -3.01
C SER A 104 -4.69 12.14 -2.68
N PHE A 105 -5.97 12.21 -2.30
CA PHE A 105 -6.80 11.05 -1.99
C PHE A 105 -7.70 10.74 -3.20
N MET A 106 -7.66 9.48 -3.63
CA MET A 106 -8.25 9.04 -4.88
C MET A 106 -8.90 7.66 -4.73
N ALA A 107 -9.64 7.20 -5.73
CA ALA A 107 -10.09 5.82 -5.87
C ALA A 107 -10.42 5.50 -7.33
N ASN A 108 -10.51 4.21 -7.66
CA ASN A 108 -10.92 3.71 -8.98
C ASN A 108 -12.45 3.83 -9.18
N LEU A 109 -12.94 5.06 -9.16
CA LEU A 109 -14.37 5.41 -9.25
C LEU A 109 -14.71 6.31 -10.45
N GLY A 110 -13.75 6.56 -11.36
CA GLY A 110 -13.82 7.46 -12.52
C GLY A 110 -15.20 7.87 -13.02
N ASP A 111 -15.45 9.18 -13.04
CA ASP A 111 -16.68 9.79 -13.56
C ASP A 111 -16.33 10.96 -14.49
N PRO A 112 -16.56 10.84 -15.82
CA PRO A 112 -16.29 11.90 -16.79
C PRO A 112 -16.98 13.24 -16.51
N GLN A 113 -18.02 13.27 -15.68
CA GLN A 113 -18.70 14.51 -15.27
C GLN A 113 -18.01 15.22 -14.10
N LYS A 114 -17.01 14.60 -13.47
CA LYS A 114 -16.31 15.11 -12.29
C LYS A 114 -14.80 14.97 -12.45
N SER A 115 -14.26 13.78 -12.20
CA SER A 115 -12.84 13.47 -12.30
C SER A 115 -12.66 12.00 -12.66
N GLY A 116 -11.61 11.73 -13.44
CA GLY A 116 -11.40 10.44 -14.08
C GLY A 116 -12.38 10.16 -15.22
N THR A 117 -12.28 8.93 -15.72
CA THR A 117 -13.06 8.40 -16.83
C THR A 117 -13.49 6.96 -16.58
N PHE A 118 -14.47 6.50 -17.35
CA PHE A 118 -14.91 5.12 -17.44
C PHE A 118 -14.99 4.70 -18.91
N ASP A 119 -14.58 3.47 -19.21
CA ASP A 119 -14.85 2.82 -20.48
C ASP A 119 -14.97 1.30 -20.26
N TYR A 120 -15.53 0.60 -21.24
CA TYR A 120 -15.72 -0.85 -21.14
C TYR A 120 -14.45 -1.67 -21.40
N ALA A 121 -13.34 -1.04 -21.77
CA ALA A 121 -12.06 -1.72 -21.93
C ALA A 121 -11.30 -1.80 -20.60
N PHE A 122 -11.26 -0.72 -19.82
CA PHE A 122 -10.45 -0.60 -18.61
C PHE A 122 -11.27 -0.31 -17.34
N GLY A 123 -12.59 -0.23 -17.43
CA GLY A 123 -13.44 0.10 -16.28
C GLY A 123 -13.21 1.52 -15.76
N ASN A 124 -13.39 1.70 -14.45
CA ASN A 124 -13.16 2.98 -13.78
C ASN A 124 -11.65 3.28 -13.69
N SER A 125 -11.26 4.49 -14.04
CA SER A 125 -9.92 5.01 -13.74
C SER A 125 -9.86 5.67 -12.36
N LEU A 126 -8.66 6.08 -11.96
CA LEU A 126 -8.45 6.95 -10.81
C LEU A 126 -9.22 8.28 -10.95
N SER A 127 -9.81 8.68 -9.82
CA SER A 127 -10.57 9.92 -9.64
C SER A 127 -10.37 10.46 -8.24
N TYR A 128 -10.55 11.77 -8.06
CA TYR A 128 -10.63 12.35 -6.72
C TYR A 128 -11.87 11.84 -5.98
N VAL A 129 -11.77 11.72 -4.66
CA VAL A 129 -12.88 11.25 -3.82
C VAL A 129 -13.37 12.31 -2.85
N THR A 130 -14.64 12.21 -2.46
CA THR A 130 -15.20 13.02 -1.37
C THR A 130 -14.47 12.72 -0.06
N PRO A 131 -14.59 13.55 1.00
CA PRO A 131 -13.91 13.31 2.26
C PRO A 131 -14.18 11.94 2.92
N ARG A 132 -15.25 11.24 2.55
CA ARG A 132 -15.54 9.88 3.04
C ARG A 132 -14.85 8.75 2.26
N GLY A 133 -14.19 9.07 1.14
CA GLY A 133 -13.53 8.09 0.26
C GLY A 133 -14.47 7.30 -0.67
N ASP A 134 -15.79 7.37 -0.48
CA ASP A 134 -16.75 6.43 -1.10
C ASP A 134 -17.43 6.94 -2.39
N LYS A 135 -17.13 8.16 -2.82
CA LYS A 135 -17.77 8.82 -3.97
C LYS A 135 -16.80 9.72 -4.71
N VAL A 136 -16.98 9.87 -6.02
CA VAL A 136 -16.18 10.77 -6.85
C VAL A 136 -16.43 12.25 -6.51
N ALA A 137 -15.35 13.01 -6.41
CA ALA A 137 -15.30 14.47 -6.33
C ALA A 137 -14.74 15.07 -7.64
N ALA A 138 -15.05 16.35 -7.90
CA ALA A 138 -14.53 17.06 -9.07
C ALA A 138 -13.10 17.60 -8.87
N GLU A 139 -12.64 17.67 -7.62
CA GLU A 139 -11.36 18.24 -7.21
C GLU A 139 -10.76 17.46 -6.04
N SER A 140 -9.47 17.65 -5.77
CA SER A 140 -8.78 17.04 -4.64
C SER A 140 -9.33 17.57 -3.32
N LEU A 141 -9.96 16.68 -2.54
CA LEU A 141 -10.52 17.00 -1.23
C LEU A 141 -9.80 16.20 -0.13
N PRO A 142 -9.63 16.77 1.07
CA PRO A 142 -8.97 16.05 2.15
C PRO A 142 -9.85 14.92 2.69
N PHE A 143 -9.25 13.77 2.94
CA PHE A 143 -9.91 12.62 3.55
C PHE A 143 -10.26 12.89 5.02
N ASN A 144 -11.40 12.40 5.50
CA ASN A 144 -11.86 12.61 6.88
C ASN A 144 -11.23 11.64 7.89
N GLY A 145 -10.53 10.60 7.42
CA GLY A 145 -9.78 9.68 8.26
C GLY A 145 -10.48 8.36 8.58
N MET A 146 -11.63 8.06 7.97
CA MET A 146 -12.37 6.83 8.24
C MET A 146 -12.97 6.23 6.97
N LEU A 147 -12.59 4.99 6.67
CA LEU A 147 -13.30 4.12 5.74
C LEU A 147 -14.35 3.35 6.54
N GLN A 148 -15.60 3.35 6.08
CA GLN A 148 -16.70 2.79 6.89
C GLN A 148 -16.77 1.26 6.85
N THR A 149 -16.28 0.65 5.79
CA THR A 149 -16.41 -0.77 5.48
C THR A 149 -15.20 -1.26 4.68
N SER A 150 -15.02 -2.58 4.58
CA SER A 150 -13.98 -3.18 3.74
C SER A 150 -14.27 -3.10 2.24
N GLU A 151 -15.46 -2.64 1.84
CA GLU A 151 -15.82 -2.43 0.44
C GLU A 151 -15.29 -1.09 -0.13
N THR A 152 -14.83 -0.19 0.75
CA THR A 152 -14.29 1.11 0.35
C THR A 152 -12.77 1.09 0.40
N GLU A 153 -12.15 1.35 -0.74
CA GLU A 153 -10.70 1.52 -0.87
C GLU A 153 -10.40 2.96 -1.31
N ILE A 154 -9.34 3.54 -0.76
CA ILE A 154 -8.75 4.77 -1.27
C ILE A 154 -7.30 4.54 -1.66
N VAL A 155 -6.87 5.25 -2.69
CA VAL A 155 -5.49 5.32 -3.17
C VAL A 155 -4.92 6.67 -2.75
N VAL A 156 -3.73 6.65 -2.15
CA VAL A 156 -3.01 7.86 -1.76
C VAL A 156 -1.79 8.02 -2.68
N LEU A 157 -1.75 9.12 -3.42
CA LEU A 157 -0.66 9.49 -4.32
C LEU A 157 -0.10 10.86 -3.93
N SER A 158 1.00 11.28 -4.55
CA SER A 158 1.46 12.67 -4.35
C SER A 158 0.45 13.67 -4.91
N ASP A 159 0.50 14.91 -4.43
CA ASP A 159 -0.30 16.02 -4.98
C ASP A 159 0.19 16.52 -6.35
N LYS A 160 1.20 15.87 -6.93
CA LYS A 160 1.71 16.18 -8.27
C LYS A 160 0.95 15.39 -9.33
N GLU A 161 0.13 16.08 -10.12
CA GLU A 161 -0.52 15.51 -11.30
C GLU A 161 0.49 15.00 -12.33
N CYS A 162 0.11 13.97 -13.09
CA CYS A 162 0.91 13.47 -14.19
C CYS A 162 1.04 14.50 -15.32
N ASP A 163 2.26 14.65 -15.82
CA ASP A 163 2.60 15.45 -16.98
C ASP A 163 3.36 14.56 -17.98
N ALA A 164 3.98 15.17 -19.00
CA ALA A 164 4.75 14.45 -20.02
C ALA A 164 5.91 13.59 -19.49
N ALA A 165 6.31 13.72 -18.22
CA ALA A 165 7.33 12.88 -17.58
C ALA A 165 6.75 11.64 -16.86
N CYS A 166 5.42 11.48 -16.76
CA CYS A 166 4.82 10.20 -16.41
C CYS A 166 5.01 9.23 -17.58
N PRO A 167 5.57 8.02 -17.39
CA PRO A 167 5.82 7.08 -18.49
C PRO A 167 4.57 6.81 -19.35
N TYR A 168 3.43 6.63 -18.69
CA TYR A 168 2.10 6.57 -19.29
C TYR A 168 1.02 6.79 -18.22
N TRP A 169 -0.12 7.32 -18.64
CA TRP A 169 -1.38 7.28 -17.89
C TRP A 169 -2.54 7.23 -18.87
N ARG A 170 -3.66 6.63 -18.44
CA ARG A 170 -4.85 6.51 -19.27
C ARG A 170 -5.41 7.90 -19.63
N PRO A 171 -5.74 8.17 -20.91
CA PRO A 171 -6.37 9.42 -21.30
C PRO A 171 -7.62 9.73 -20.47
N ASN A 172 -7.80 10.99 -20.07
CA ASN A 172 -8.90 11.47 -19.22
C ASN A 172 -8.97 10.85 -17.81
N ALA A 173 -7.99 10.05 -17.39
CA ALA A 173 -7.86 9.65 -15.99
C ALA A 173 -7.30 10.81 -15.16
N THR A 174 -7.76 10.95 -13.91
CA THR A 174 -7.09 11.81 -12.94
C THR A 174 -5.92 11.00 -12.39
N SER A 175 -4.70 11.35 -12.76
CA SER A 175 -3.51 10.54 -12.45
C SER A 175 -2.40 11.39 -11.85
N HIS A 176 -1.72 10.84 -10.86
CA HIS A 176 -0.69 11.52 -10.09
C HIS A 176 0.61 10.72 -10.06
N TYR A 177 1.69 11.41 -9.70
CA TYR A 177 2.95 10.78 -9.35
C TYR A 177 2.81 9.97 -8.05
N GLY A 178 3.46 8.82 -8.00
CA GLY A 178 3.82 8.20 -6.73
C GLY A 178 5.17 8.73 -6.25
N TRP A 179 5.66 8.21 -5.13
CA TRP A 179 6.99 8.56 -4.62
C TRP A 179 8.05 7.63 -5.19
N SER A 180 8.93 8.19 -6.02
CA SER A 180 10.08 7.49 -6.59
C SER A 180 11.24 7.40 -5.59
N GLY A 181 12.31 6.72 -6.00
CA GLY A 181 13.51 6.52 -5.19
C GLY A 181 13.58 5.10 -4.59
N SER A 182 14.82 4.59 -4.51
CA SER A 182 15.16 3.30 -3.92
C SER A 182 15.03 3.30 -2.40
N SER A 183 15.11 4.48 -1.78
CA SER A 183 14.94 4.69 -0.35
C SER A 183 13.82 5.69 -0.09
N LYS A 184 12.80 5.27 0.66
CA LYS A 184 11.60 6.04 1.01
C LYS A 184 10.90 5.39 2.20
N ALA A 185 10.20 6.17 3.00
CA ALA A 185 9.54 5.69 4.21
C ALA A 185 8.12 6.23 4.31
N PHE A 186 7.21 5.36 4.73
CA PHE A 186 5.81 5.67 4.96
C PHE A 186 5.50 5.36 6.42
N PHE A 187 4.93 6.35 7.11
CA PHE A 187 4.55 6.26 8.51
C PHE A 187 3.06 6.50 8.61
N ILE A 188 2.36 5.64 9.32
CA ILE A 188 0.90 5.72 9.47
C ILE A 188 0.50 5.38 10.90
N GLU A 189 -0.52 6.08 11.40
CA GLU A 189 -1.24 5.70 12.60
C GLU A 189 -2.67 5.33 12.18
N PHE A 190 -3.13 4.13 12.54
CA PHE A 190 -4.45 3.64 12.14
C PHE A 190 -5.07 2.74 13.21
N GLN A 191 -6.39 2.54 13.07
CA GLN A 191 -7.19 1.58 13.83
C GLN A 191 -7.99 0.75 12.83
N MET A 192 -8.13 -0.55 13.08
CA MET A 192 -8.83 -1.48 12.19
C MET A 192 -9.85 -2.25 13.02
N ASP A 193 -10.96 -1.61 13.37
CA ASP A 193 -12.07 -2.29 14.05
C ASP A 193 -12.83 -3.22 13.12
N HIS A 194 -13.62 -4.11 13.71
CA HIS A 194 -14.49 -5.03 12.97
C HIS A 194 -15.70 -4.33 12.37
N TYR A 195 -15.76 -4.31 11.03
CA TYR A 195 -16.89 -3.77 10.29
C TYR A 195 -17.17 -4.64 9.06
N PRO A 196 -18.33 -5.33 9.00
CA PRO A 196 -18.73 -6.02 7.79
C PRO A 196 -19.11 -5.02 6.69
N ASN A 197 -19.09 -5.48 5.45
CA ASN A 197 -19.64 -4.74 4.31
C ASN A 197 -21.15 -4.53 4.45
N LEU A 198 -21.68 -3.58 3.69
CA LEU A 198 -23.11 -3.28 3.72
C LEU A 198 -23.89 -4.22 2.79
N GLY A 199 -24.81 -4.99 3.35
CA GLY A 199 -25.71 -5.85 2.57
C GLY A 199 -25.09 -7.20 2.24
N THR A 200 -25.10 -7.59 0.96
CA THR A 200 -24.46 -8.83 0.50
C THR A 200 -23.05 -8.52 0.02
N ASP A 201 -22.08 -9.33 0.44
CA ASP A 201 -20.68 -9.12 0.07
C ASP A 201 -20.42 -9.27 -1.44
N GLN A 202 -21.37 -9.83 -2.23
CA GLN A 202 -21.23 -10.06 -3.69
C GLN A 202 -19.92 -10.77 -4.11
N GLY A 203 -19.29 -11.52 -3.20
CA GLY A 203 -18.01 -12.18 -3.42
C GLY A 203 -16.78 -11.39 -2.95
N MET A 204 -16.94 -10.17 -2.45
CA MET A 204 -15.88 -9.39 -1.80
C MET A 204 -15.56 -9.94 -0.42
N LEU A 205 -14.33 -9.74 0.04
CA LEU A 205 -13.97 -10.02 1.42
C LEU A 205 -14.62 -8.96 2.34
N SER A 206 -15.31 -9.43 3.37
CA SER A 206 -15.95 -8.61 4.40
C SER A 206 -15.05 -8.58 5.62
N ASP A 207 -14.99 -7.46 6.33
CA ASP A 207 -14.22 -7.32 7.56
C ASP A 207 -12.73 -7.70 7.42
N ALA A 208 -12.14 -7.24 6.32
CA ALA A 208 -10.80 -7.56 5.85
C ALA A 208 -10.04 -6.28 5.46
N PRO A 209 -9.78 -5.34 6.39
CA PRO A 209 -9.06 -4.11 6.05
C PRO A 209 -7.59 -4.40 5.72
N ALA A 210 -7.00 -3.54 4.89
CA ALA A 210 -5.62 -3.66 4.47
C ALA A 210 -4.91 -2.31 4.36
N TYR A 211 -3.60 -2.32 4.53
CA TYR A 211 -2.67 -1.25 4.17
C TYR A 211 -1.55 -1.82 3.32
N TRP A 212 -1.47 -1.36 2.07
CA TRP A 212 -0.70 -2.00 1.03
C TRP A 212 -0.27 -0.99 -0.04
N PHE A 213 0.64 -1.42 -0.91
CA PHE A 213 1.36 -0.54 -1.83
C PHE A 213 1.39 -1.14 -3.23
N LEU A 214 1.12 -0.29 -4.22
CA LEU A 214 1.31 -0.59 -5.63
C LEU A 214 2.39 0.30 -6.23
N ASN A 215 3.07 -0.21 -7.27
CA ASN A 215 3.78 0.66 -8.19
C ASN A 215 2.79 1.62 -8.86
N ALA A 216 3.09 2.91 -8.88
CA ALA A 216 2.18 3.94 -9.40
C ALA A 216 1.84 3.78 -10.90
N ALA A 217 2.60 2.99 -11.66
CA ALA A 217 2.24 2.64 -13.04
C ALA A 217 0.95 1.79 -13.13
N ILE A 218 0.63 1.03 -12.07
CA ILE A 218 -0.53 0.13 -12.03
C ILE A 218 -1.85 0.92 -12.02
N PRO A 219 -2.15 1.75 -10.99
CA PRO A 219 -3.45 2.41 -10.92
C PRO A 219 -3.64 3.52 -11.97
N ARG A 220 -2.58 3.96 -12.67
CA ARG A 220 -2.70 4.95 -13.77
C ARG A 220 -3.36 4.43 -15.04
N ILE A 221 -3.50 3.12 -15.18
CA ILE A 221 -4.09 2.48 -16.37
C ILE A 221 -5.34 1.69 -15.96
N LEU A 222 -5.08 0.58 -15.27
CA LEU A 222 -6.02 -0.42 -14.81
C LEU A 222 -5.33 -1.13 -13.64
N GLN A 223 -5.93 -1.12 -12.45
CA GLN A 223 -5.30 -1.71 -11.26
C GLN A 223 -5.02 -3.21 -11.46
N TYR A 224 -6.05 -3.96 -11.86
CA TYR A 224 -5.96 -5.40 -12.10
C TYR A 224 -6.67 -5.80 -13.40
N GLY A 225 -6.09 -6.77 -14.10
CA GLY A 225 -6.75 -7.45 -15.21
C GLY A 225 -6.26 -7.06 -16.60
N SER A 226 -7.12 -7.36 -17.57
CA SER A 226 -6.89 -7.18 -19.00
C SER A 226 -7.88 -6.18 -19.59
N ASP A 227 -7.55 -5.65 -20.77
CA ASP A 227 -8.50 -4.88 -21.57
C ASP A 227 -9.65 -5.77 -22.12
N ARG A 228 -10.59 -5.17 -22.86
CA ARG A 228 -11.72 -5.88 -23.51
C ARG A 228 -11.30 -6.99 -24.48
N ASN A 229 -10.07 -6.98 -24.98
CA ASN A 229 -9.52 -7.98 -25.89
C ASN A 229 -8.70 -9.04 -25.15
N ASN A 230 -8.77 -9.05 -23.82
CA ASN A 230 -8.00 -9.92 -22.93
C ASN A 230 -6.47 -9.69 -23.02
N ILE A 231 -6.05 -8.46 -23.31
CA ILE A 231 -4.64 -8.05 -23.28
C ILE A 231 -4.30 -7.54 -21.87
N PRO A 232 -3.30 -8.09 -21.17
CA PRO A 232 -2.92 -7.64 -19.83
C PRO A 232 -2.35 -6.21 -19.90
N CYS A 233 -3.12 -5.26 -19.38
CA CYS A 233 -2.76 -3.83 -19.41
C CYS A 233 -2.38 -3.26 -18.05
N SER A 234 -2.46 -4.09 -17.00
CA SER A 234 -1.82 -3.81 -15.72
C SER A 234 -0.43 -4.43 -15.70
N CYS A 235 0.58 -3.61 -15.46
CA CYS A 235 1.94 -4.11 -15.26
C CYS A 235 2.12 -4.86 -13.93
N TRP A 236 1.08 -4.95 -13.09
CA TRP A 236 1.04 -5.88 -11.96
C TRP A 236 1.38 -7.29 -12.47
N SER A 237 0.67 -7.75 -13.51
CA SER A 237 0.87 -9.07 -14.13
C SER A 237 2.26 -9.30 -14.76
N THR A 238 3.05 -8.23 -14.96
CA THR A 238 4.37 -8.27 -15.59
C THR A 238 5.50 -7.84 -14.63
N GLY A 239 5.22 -7.74 -13.33
CA GLY A 239 6.26 -7.59 -12.30
C GLY A 239 6.46 -6.19 -11.74
N CYS A 240 5.58 -5.22 -12.02
CA CYS A 240 5.60 -3.89 -11.37
C CYS A 240 5.51 -3.98 -9.85
N GLY A 241 4.76 -4.97 -9.36
CA GLY A 241 4.73 -5.39 -7.99
C GLY A 241 3.70 -4.71 -7.10
N GLU A 242 3.36 -5.45 -6.04
CA GLU A 242 2.48 -5.09 -4.94
C GLU A 242 3.15 -5.53 -3.64
N PHE A 243 3.03 -4.71 -2.61
CA PHE A 243 3.51 -5.03 -1.28
C PHE A 243 2.40 -4.79 -0.26
N ASP A 244 1.87 -5.88 0.26
CA ASP A 244 0.89 -5.89 1.32
C ASP A 244 1.65 -5.78 2.63
N ALA A 245 1.57 -4.60 3.25
CA ALA A 245 2.33 -4.36 4.46
C ALA A 245 1.57 -4.82 5.70
N PHE A 246 0.24 -4.75 5.65
CA PHE A 246 -0.67 -5.14 6.73
C PHE A 246 -2.01 -5.55 6.11
N GLU A 247 -2.22 -6.83 5.88
CA GLU A 247 -3.42 -7.33 5.20
C GLU A 247 -4.12 -8.43 5.99
N LEU A 248 -5.44 -8.27 6.18
CA LEU A 248 -6.32 -9.31 6.69
C LEU A 248 -6.98 -10.05 5.52
N LEU A 249 -6.73 -11.35 5.40
CA LEU A 249 -7.18 -12.18 4.28
C LEU A 249 -8.46 -12.99 4.54
N SER A 250 -9.17 -12.71 5.63
CA SER A 250 -10.44 -13.37 5.94
C SER A 250 -11.30 -12.54 6.89
N ASN A 251 -12.61 -12.72 6.78
CA ASN A 251 -13.59 -12.11 7.68
C ASN A 251 -13.28 -12.43 9.15
N GLY A 252 -13.23 -11.39 9.98
CA GLY A 252 -12.94 -11.53 11.41
C GLY A 252 -11.47 -11.83 11.73
N ALA A 253 -10.56 -11.75 10.75
CA ALA A 253 -9.15 -12.02 11.02
C ALA A 253 -8.55 -10.99 12.00
N GLU A 254 -7.69 -11.50 12.87
CA GLU A 254 -6.95 -10.73 13.89
C GLU A 254 -5.45 -10.70 13.62
N ARG A 255 -4.99 -11.46 12.61
CA ARG A 255 -3.58 -11.63 12.27
C ARG A 255 -3.34 -11.13 10.87
N ALA A 256 -2.76 -9.94 10.77
CA ALA A 256 -2.36 -9.37 9.51
C ALA A 256 -1.07 -9.99 9.01
N LYS A 257 -1.06 -10.29 7.72
CA LYS A 257 0.12 -10.76 7.00
C LYS A 257 0.72 -9.63 6.20
N SER A 258 2.01 -9.75 5.97
CA SER A 258 2.68 -9.02 4.92
C SER A 258 3.04 -9.99 3.80
N THR A 259 2.96 -9.51 2.56
CA THR A 259 3.21 -10.29 1.35
C THR A 259 3.82 -9.39 0.28
N ILE A 260 4.75 -9.92 -0.50
CA ILE A 260 5.17 -9.28 -1.76
C ILE A 260 4.64 -10.11 -2.93
N HIS A 261 3.96 -9.44 -3.85
CA HIS A 261 3.55 -9.98 -5.13
C HIS A 261 4.37 -9.30 -6.23
N ARG A 262 5.24 -10.04 -6.90
CA ARG A 262 5.92 -9.60 -8.13
C ARG A 262 5.96 -10.75 -9.13
N GLN A 263 4.96 -10.76 -10.00
CA GLN A 263 4.80 -11.78 -11.03
C GLN A 263 6.10 -11.98 -11.82
N GLY A 264 6.60 -13.22 -11.82
CA GLY A 264 7.83 -13.60 -12.51
C GLY A 264 9.13 -13.20 -11.80
N ASN A 265 9.07 -12.77 -10.54
CA ASN A 265 10.22 -12.43 -9.70
C ASN A 265 10.00 -12.93 -8.25
N LEU A 266 10.51 -12.21 -7.24
CA LEU A 266 10.36 -12.52 -5.83
C LEU A 266 8.90 -12.39 -5.37
N GLU A 267 8.30 -13.52 -5.01
CA GLU A 267 6.97 -13.61 -4.41
C GLU A 267 7.06 -14.33 -3.07
N GLY A 268 6.27 -13.90 -2.09
CA GLY A 268 6.18 -14.60 -0.81
C GLY A 268 5.76 -13.70 0.34
N GLY A 269 5.31 -14.33 1.42
CA GLY A 269 4.96 -13.66 2.66
C GLY A 269 5.92 -14.00 3.79
N ASP A 270 5.91 -13.17 4.82
CA ASP A 270 6.59 -13.42 6.08
C ASP A 270 5.75 -14.39 6.94
N SER A 271 6.44 -15.30 7.63
CA SER A 271 5.76 -16.23 8.56
C SER A 271 5.25 -15.52 9.82
N ASN A 272 5.82 -14.37 10.16
CA ASN A 272 5.34 -13.47 11.22
C ASN A 272 3.96 -12.88 10.88
N TYR A 273 3.34 -12.25 11.87
CA TYR A 273 2.08 -11.54 11.69
C TYR A 273 2.05 -10.31 12.60
N PHE A 274 1.26 -9.31 12.20
CA PHE A 274 0.92 -8.19 13.06
C PHE A 274 -0.48 -8.39 13.64
N SER A 275 -0.65 -8.10 14.94
CA SER A 275 -1.97 -8.13 15.55
C SER A 275 -2.81 -6.97 15.04
N ARG A 276 -4.05 -7.23 14.62
CA ARG A 276 -5.02 -6.21 14.23
C ARG A 276 -5.25 -5.22 15.37
N PRO A 277 -5.15 -3.90 15.14
CA PRO A 277 -5.41 -2.91 16.18
C PRO A 277 -6.91 -2.63 16.32
N VAL A 278 -7.59 -3.51 17.06
CA VAL A 278 -9.02 -3.36 17.41
C VAL A 278 -9.17 -2.54 18.69
N GLY A 279 -10.03 -1.52 18.66
CA GLY A 279 -10.36 -0.65 19.79
C GLY A 279 -9.25 0.32 20.21
N GLN A 280 -8.14 0.36 19.47
CA GLN A 280 -7.00 1.23 19.74
C GLN A 280 -6.25 1.55 18.45
N THR A 281 -5.49 2.64 18.44
CA THR A 281 -4.59 2.97 17.34
C THR A 281 -3.26 2.22 17.45
N MET A 282 -2.64 1.97 16.30
CA MET A 282 -1.29 1.47 16.14
C MET A 282 -0.51 2.39 15.23
N LYS A 283 0.75 2.66 15.58
CA LYS A 283 1.72 3.29 14.68
C LYS A 283 2.49 2.23 13.93
N PHE A 284 2.62 2.41 12.64
CA PHE A 284 3.26 1.46 11.74
C PHE A 284 4.13 2.19 10.73
N ALA A 285 5.24 1.56 10.34
CA ALA A 285 6.10 2.06 9.29
C ALA A 285 6.29 1.02 8.19
N VAL A 286 6.46 1.51 6.97
CA VAL A 286 7.01 0.75 5.87
C VAL A 286 8.17 1.53 5.29
N VAL A 287 9.37 0.95 5.38
CA VAL A 287 10.61 1.59 5.00
C VAL A 287 11.26 0.81 3.89
N TRP A 288 11.34 1.42 2.71
CA TRP A 288 12.30 1.05 1.68
C TRP A 288 13.64 1.66 2.07
N HIS A 289 14.57 0.82 2.46
CA HIS A 289 15.95 1.20 2.74
C HIS A 289 16.83 0.21 1.97
N TYR A 290 17.25 0.61 0.77
CA TYR A 290 17.87 -0.28 -0.20
C TYR A 290 18.99 -1.14 0.43
N PRO A 291 18.98 -2.48 0.21
CA PRO A 291 18.14 -3.23 -0.74
C PRO A 291 16.87 -3.85 -0.14
N HIS A 292 16.40 -3.39 1.03
CA HIS A 292 15.32 -4.05 1.75
C HIS A 292 14.06 -3.20 1.93
N ILE A 293 12.93 -3.87 2.12
CA ILE A 293 11.67 -3.32 2.62
C ILE A 293 11.47 -3.85 4.03
N THR A 294 11.24 -2.97 4.99
CA THR A 294 10.88 -3.34 6.36
C THR A 294 9.49 -2.82 6.68
N ALA A 295 8.59 -3.70 7.09
CA ALA A 295 7.29 -3.33 7.65
C ALA A 295 7.34 -3.57 9.17
N LEU A 296 6.96 -2.58 9.98
CA LEU A 296 7.13 -2.67 11.43
C LEU A 296 6.11 -1.88 12.25
N VAL A 297 5.75 -2.43 13.41
CA VAL A 297 5.02 -1.71 14.47
C VAL A 297 5.98 -0.77 15.19
N LEU A 298 5.54 0.46 15.43
CA LEU A 298 6.29 1.51 16.11
C LEU A 298 5.80 1.67 17.55
N ASP A 299 6.67 2.17 18.43
CA ASP A 299 6.27 2.60 19.76
C ASP A 299 5.21 3.71 19.67
N ASN A 300 4.21 3.68 20.56
CA ASN A 300 3.13 4.68 20.58
C ASN A 300 3.65 6.13 20.75
N LYS A 301 4.83 6.31 21.35
CA LYS A 301 5.50 7.60 21.53
C LYS A 301 6.35 8.02 20.33
N PHE A 302 6.46 7.20 19.29
CA PHE A 302 7.20 7.54 18.09
C PHE A 302 6.61 8.79 17.43
N ASP A 303 7.45 9.77 17.12
CA ASP A 303 7.05 11.03 16.50
C ASP A 303 7.26 10.97 14.98
N PHE A 304 6.24 11.37 14.21
CA PHE A 304 6.33 11.49 12.75
C PHE A 304 6.98 12.81 12.36
N SER A 305 8.20 13.02 12.86
CA SER A 305 8.96 14.25 12.73
C SER A 305 9.12 14.71 11.27
N GLN A 306 9.32 16.03 11.08
CA GLN A 306 9.53 16.62 9.75
C GLN A 306 10.84 16.13 9.09
N SER A 307 11.78 15.60 9.88
CA SER A 307 13.10 15.21 9.41
C SER A 307 13.73 14.15 10.32
N MET A 308 14.45 13.20 9.73
CA MET A 308 15.20 12.17 10.46
C MET A 308 16.64 12.08 9.93
N SER A 309 17.58 11.70 10.79
CA SER A 309 18.94 11.35 10.35
C SER A 309 18.96 9.94 9.76
N ASP A 310 19.90 9.68 8.86
CA ASP A 310 20.10 8.34 8.32
C ASP A 310 20.43 7.31 9.41
N ASP A 311 21.18 7.71 10.45
CA ASP A 311 21.46 6.85 11.61
C ASP A 311 20.19 6.48 12.39
N ALA A 312 19.23 7.40 12.52
CA ALA A 312 17.95 7.09 13.15
C ALA A 312 17.14 6.12 12.29
N MET A 313 17.14 6.30 10.96
CA MET A 313 16.47 5.39 10.04
C MET A 313 17.11 3.99 10.07
N LYS A 314 18.44 3.89 10.03
CA LYS A 314 19.18 2.63 10.14
C LYS A 314 18.90 1.88 11.43
N LYS A 315 18.81 2.60 12.55
CA LYS A 315 18.43 2.01 13.84
C LYS A 315 16.99 1.50 13.81
N LEU A 316 16.09 2.22 13.16
CA LEU A 316 14.69 1.85 13.04
C LEU A 316 14.52 0.54 12.25
N VAL A 317 15.26 0.36 11.16
CA VAL A 317 15.19 -0.83 10.29
C VAL A 317 16.25 -1.89 10.63
N ALA A 318 16.95 -1.75 11.76
CA ALA A 318 17.96 -2.70 12.16
C ALA A 318 17.30 -4.07 12.39
N TYR A 319 17.94 -5.11 11.85
CA TYR A 319 17.49 -6.48 12.07
C TYR A 319 17.63 -6.84 13.56
N ASP A 320 16.55 -7.35 14.13
CA ASP A 320 16.49 -7.89 15.47
C ASP A 320 15.91 -9.31 15.37
N PRO A 321 16.71 -10.37 15.60
CA PRO A 321 16.25 -11.75 15.49
C PRO A 321 15.17 -12.12 16.51
N ASP A 322 15.03 -11.34 17.58
CA ASP A 322 14.03 -11.56 18.64
C ASP A 322 12.78 -10.69 18.43
N SER A 323 12.76 -9.86 17.39
CA SER A 323 11.62 -9.01 17.04
C SER A 323 10.55 -9.79 16.29
N TRP A 324 9.36 -9.84 16.87
CA TRP A 324 8.13 -10.36 16.26
C TRP A 324 7.25 -9.22 15.69
N VAL A 325 7.76 -7.99 15.73
CA VAL A 325 7.03 -6.79 15.29
C VAL A 325 7.50 -6.27 13.95
N HIS A 326 8.41 -6.99 13.27
CA HIS A 326 8.98 -6.64 11.97
C HIS A 326 8.74 -7.74 10.92
N SER A 327 8.62 -7.33 9.67
CA SER A 327 8.77 -8.21 8.50
C SER A 327 9.80 -7.60 7.55
N LEU A 328 10.68 -8.43 7.00
CA LEU A 328 11.81 -8.01 6.17
C LEU A 328 11.77 -8.69 4.80
N TYR A 329 11.82 -7.88 3.74
CA TYR A 329 11.79 -8.33 2.35
C TYR A 329 12.97 -7.75 1.59
N ALA A 330 13.45 -8.50 0.60
CA ALA A 330 14.33 -7.94 -0.42
C ALA A 330 13.51 -7.15 -1.45
N ILE A 331 14.03 -6.00 -1.90
CA ILE A 331 13.43 -5.25 -3.01
C ILE A 331 13.59 -6.02 -4.33
N GLY A 332 14.59 -6.91 -4.40
CA GLY A 332 15.04 -7.57 -5.63
C GLY A 332 15.98 -6.68 -6.44
N ASP A 333 16.72 -7.30 -7.36
CA ASP A 333 17.47 -6.61 -8.40
C ASP A 333 16.57 -6.27 -9.60
#